data_AF-A0A8T7GFE6-F1
#
_entry.id   AF-A0A8T7GFE6-F1
#
_cell.length_a   1.000
_cell.length_b   1.000
_cell.length_c   1.000
_cell.angle_alpha   90.00
_cell.angle_beta   90.00
_cell.angle_gamma   90.00
#
_symmetry.space_group_name_H-M   'P 1'
#
loop_
_entity.id
_entity.type
_entity.pdbx_description
1 polymer ?
#
loop_
_entity_poly.entity_id
_entity_poly.type
_entity_poly.pdbx_seq_one_letter_code
_entity_poly.pdbx_strand_id
1 'polypeptide(L)' 'MDAKCVMCSKNATVNDDMKEVSCTHCGFHSSYDEYIELMKEKALNMSTDFQINLDKNPL' A
#
# COMPACT_ATOMS: atom_id res chain seq x y z
N MET A 1 -9.81 8.14 -11.66
CA MET A 1 -8.78 7.08 -11.83
C MET A 1 -8.85 6.12 -10.65
N ASP A 2 -8.70 4.82 -10.90
CA ASP A 2 -8.77 3.78 -9.87
C ASP A 2 -7.39 3.47 -9.29
N ALA A 3 -7.21 3.71 -7.99
CA ALA A 3 -6.02 3.32 -7.23
C ALA A 3 -6.34 2.18 -6.25
N LYS A 4 -5.31 1.56 -5.68
CA LYS A 4 -5.48 0.50 -4.67
C LYS A 4 -5.04 1.02 -3.31
N CYS A 5 -5.89 0.95 -2.31
CA CYS A 5 -5.57 1.42 -0.97
C CYS A 5 -4.42 0.60 -0.36
N VAL A 6 -3.38 1.30 0.10
CA VAL A 6 -2.24 0.68 0.78
C VAL A 6 -2.64 0.02 2.12
N MET A 7 -3.68 0.50 2.79
CA MET A 7 -4.12 -0.03 4.09
C MET A 7 -5.03 -1.25 3.95
N CYS A 8 -6.14 -1.12 3.22
CA CYS A 8 -7.18 -2.15 3.17
C CYS A 8 -7.18 -2.97 1.88
N SER A 9 -6.30 -2.65 0.93
CA SER A 9 -6.21 -3.32 -0.39
C SER A 9 -7.48 -3.24 -1.25
N LYS A 10 -8.48 -2.45 -0.85
CA LYS A 10 -9.68 -2.13 -1.64
C LYS A 10 -9.41 -0.97 -2.60
N ASN A 11 -10.39 -0.62 -3.42
CA ASN A 11 -10.29 0.50 -4.32
C ASN A 11 -10.18 1.82 -3.54
N ALA A 12 -9.27 2.67 -4.00
CA ALA A 12 -9.08 4.04 -3.58
C ALA A 12 -9.26 4.94 -4.80
N THR A 13 -9.65 6.18 -4.56
CA THR A 13 -9.89 7.17 -5.59
C THR A 13 -8.78 8.21 -5.52
N VAL A 14 -8.18 8.50 -6.67
CA VAL A 14 -7.26 9.63 -6.83
C VAL A 14 -8.06 10.83 -7.27
N ASN A 15 -7.77 12.01 -6.71
CA ASN A 15 -8.37 13.26 -7.18
C ASN A 15 -7.96 13.57 -8.63
N ASP A 16 -8.72 14.43 -9.31
CA ASP A 16 -8.48 14.76 -10.72
C ASP A 16 -7.10 15.43 -10.95
N ASP A 17 -6.56 16.08 -9.91
CA ASP A 17 -5.24 16.70 -9.90
C ASP A 17 -4.07 15.72 -9.70
N MET A 18 -4.33 14.43 -9.44
CA MET A 18 -3.33 13.43 -9.03
C MET A 18 -2.45 13.88 -7.85
N LYS A 19 -2.99 14.70 -6.95
CA LYS A 19 -2.28 15.19 -5.77
C LYS A 19 -2.59 14.40 -4.51
N GLU A 20 -3.75 13.75 -4.47
CA GLU A 20 -4.25 13.11 -3.26
C GLU A 20 -4.94 11.80 -3.59
N VAL A 21 -4.73 10.81 -2.73
CA VAL A 21 -5.36 9.49 -2.79
C VAL A 21 -6.21 9.32 -1.55
N SER A 22 -7.49 9.02 -1.74
CA SER A 22 -8.43 8.79 -0.64
C SER A 22 -9.15 7.45 -0.81
N CYS A 23 -9.36 6.73 0.29
CA CYS A 23 -10.12 5.49 0.32
C CYS A 23 -11.35 5.65 1.20
N THR A 24 -12.52 5.57 0.58
CA THR A 24 -13.82 5.67 1.26
C THR A 24 -14.14 4.46 2.14
N HIS A 25 -13.40 3.35 2.00
CA HIS A 25 -13.65 2.13 2.77
C HIS A 25 -13.00 2.12 4.14
N CYS A 26 -11.79 2.65 4.27
CA CYS A 26 -11.05 2.66 5.54
C CYS A 26 -10.73 4.08 6.04
N GLY A 27 -11.09 5.11 5.27
CA GLY A 27 -10.80 6.51 5.61
C GLY A 27 -9.35 6.92 5.38
N PHE A 28 -8.57 6.14 4.61
CA PHE A 28 -7.20 6.51 4.26
C PHE A 28 -7.21 7.76 3.38
N HIS A 29 -6.40 8.76 3.71
CA HIS A 29 -6.19 9.97 2.91
C HIS A 29 -4.73 10.36 3.02
N SER A 30 -4.09 10.58 1.88
CA SER A 30 -2.67 10.92 1.81
C SER A 30 -2.38 11.61 0.49
N SER A 31 -1.26 12.35 0.43
CA SER A 31 -0.78 12.91 -0.83
C SER A 31 -0.37 11.81 -1.80
N TYR A 32 -0.36 12.10 -3.09
CA TYR A 32 0.03 11.13 -4.10
C TYR A 32 1.49 10.70 -3.92
N ASP A 33 2.39 11.62 -3.60
CA ASP A 33 3.80 11.33 -3.36
C ASP A 33 3.98 10.36 -2.18
N GLU A 34 3.32 10.66 -1.05
CA GLU A 34 3.33 9.81 0.15
C GLU A 34 2.66 8.45 -0.12
N TYR A 35 1.56 8.40 -0.88
CA TYR A 35 0.94 7.15 -1.31
C TYR A 35 1.91 6.27 -2.14
N ILE A 36 2.71 6.85 -3.03
CA ILE A 36 3.73 6.12 -3.80
C ILE A 36 4.82 5.58 -2.89
N GLU A 37 5.28 6.35 -1.91
CA GLU A 37 6.26 5.90 -0.92
C GLU A 37 5.71 4.75 -0.07
N LEU A 38 4.50 4.88 0.46
CA LEU A 38 3.83 3.84 1.23
C LEU A 38 3.62 2.55 0.43
N MET A 39 3.31 2.65 -0.87
CA MET A 39 3.18 1.48 -1.75
C MET A 39 4.53 0.81 -2.01
N LYS A 40 5.62 1.58 -2.16
CA LYS A 40 6.98 1.05 -2.25
C LYS A 40 7.38 0.33 -0.96
N GLU A 41 7.17 0.97 0.18
CA GLU A 41 7.44 0.35 1.49
C GLU A 41 6.62 -0.91 1.70
N LYS A 42 5.33 -0.91 1.37
CA LYS A 42 4.48 -2.09 1.49
C LYS A 42 4.96 -3.23 0.58
N ALA A 43 5.41 -2.94 -0.63
CA ALA A 43 5.98 -3.95 -1.53
C ALA A 43 7.26 -4.56 -0.96
N LEU A 44 8.16 -3.73 -0.41
CA LEU A 44 9.39 -4.17 0.25
C LEU A 44 9.11 -4.97 1.53
N ASN A 45 8.13 -4.52 2.33
CA ASN A 45 7.77 -5.18 3.59
C ASN A 45 7.06 -6.51 3.34
N MET A 46 6.20 -6.60 2.32
CA MET A 46 5.65 -7.88 1.88
C MET A 46 6.77 -8.84 1.44
N SER A 47 7.83 -8.38 0.77
CA SER A 47 9.00 -9.22 0.48
C SER A 47 9.75 -9.65 1.74
N THR A 48 9.73 -8.84 2.79
CA THR A 48 10.40 -9.13 4.07
C THR A 48 9.61 -10.16 4.89
N ASP A 49 8.28 -10.10 4.88
CA ASP A 49 7.41 -11.12 5.51
C ASP A 49 7.50 -12.51 4.85
N PHE A 50 7.83 -12.59 3.56
CA PHE A 50 8.13 -13.89 2.92
C PHE A 50 9.51 -14.41 3.28
N GLN A 51 10.50 -13.53 3.49
CA GLN A 51 11.87 -13.95 3.84
C GLN A 51 11.96 -14.49 5.27
N ILE A 52 11.20 -13.94 6.21
CA ILE A 52 11.24 -14.34 7.64
C ILE A 52 10.62 -15.73 7.89
N ASN A 53 9.80 -16.24 6.96
CA ASN A 53 9.19 -17.57 7.09
C ASN A 53 10.00 -18.72 6.47
N LEU A 54 11.17 -18.45 5.85
CA LEU A 54 12.03 -19.48 5.28
C LEU A 54 13.08 -20.02 6.28
N ASP A 55 13.41 -19.26 7.32
CA ASP A 55 14.46 -19.61 8.30
C ASP A 55 13.96 -20.46 9.50
N LYS A 56 12.74 -20.99 9.46
CA LYS A 56 12.16 -21.81 10.55
C LYS A 56 11.88 -23.27 10.21
N ASN A 57 12.58 -23.84 9.23
CA ASN A 57 12.60 -25.29 9.07
C ASN A 57 14.03 -25.83 9.06
N PRO A 58 14.63 -26.12 10.24
CA PRO A 58 15.75 -27.05 10.28
C PRO A 58 15.21 -28.44 9.90
N LEU A 59 15.72 -28.98 8.79
CA LEU A 59 15.61 -30.41 8.46
C LEU A 59 16.39 -31.25 9.49
#